data_AF-A0A969SGZ6-F1
#
_entry.id   AF-A0A969SGZ6-F1
#
_cell.length_a   1.000
_cell.length_b   1.000
_cell.length_c   1.000
_cell.angle_alpha   90.00
_cell.angle_beta   90.00
_cell.angle_gamma   90.00
#
_symmetry.space_group_name_H-M   'P 1'
#
loop_
_entity.id
_entity.type
_entity.pdbx_description
1 polymer ?
#
loop_
_entity_poly.entity_id
_entity_poly.type
_entity_poly.pdbx_seq_one_letter_code
_entity_poly.pdbx_strand_id
1 'polypeptide(L)'
;MAEVGLEAGLDEQRDRIIDLCRQCHAREVRQAATAKERQLLWKCRKQAFGAMGRLAPSYCTQDGVVPRTKLPHILRVIQSISAKYDIRIANIFHAGDGNIHPILLFDE
;
A
#
# COMPACT_ATOMS: atom_id res chain seq x y z
N MET A 1 16.27 -15.91 0.17
CA MET A 1 15.44 -17.02 -0.33
C MET A 1 14.04 -16.78 0.19
N ALA A 2 13.07 -16.55 -0.69
CA ALA A 2 11.68 -16.39 -0.26
C ALA A 2 11.15 -17.78 0.12
N GLU A 3 10.71 -17.96 1.37
CA GLU A 3 9.92 -19.13 1.77
C GLU A 3 8.70 -19.21 0.88
N VAL A 4 8.64 -20.27 0.07
CA VAL A 4 7.42 -20.66 -0.62
C VAL A 4 6.62 -21.42 0.42
N GLY A 5 5.56 -20.80 0.95
CA GLY A 5 4.59 -21.48 1.81
C GLY A 5 3.96 -22.67 1.09
N LEU A 6 3.32 -23.58 1.84
CA LEU A 6 2.61 -24.71 1.24
C LEU A 6 1.65 -24.23 0.15
N GLU A 7 1.74 -24.80 -1.05
CA GLU A 7 0.88 -24.44 -2.19
C GLU A 7 -0.60 -24.80 -1.93
N ALA A 8 -0.83 -25.82 -1.10
CA ALA A 8 -2.16 -26.27 -0.71
C ALA A 8 -2.93 -25.16 0.02
N GLY A 9 -4.04 -24.71 -0.57
CA GLY A 9 -4.96 -23.71 0.01
C GLY A 9 -4.69 -22.25 -0.41
N LEU A 10 -3.60 -21.96 -1.13
CA LEU A 10 -3.34 -20.60 -1.62
C LEU A 10 -4.37 -20.13 -2.64
N ASP A 11 -4.87 -21.05 -3.47
CA ASP A 11 -5.92 -20.76 -4.45
C ASP A 11 -7.24 -20.39 -3.75
N GLU A 12 -7.64 -21.14 -2.73
CA GLU A 12 -8.87 -20.87 -1.97
C GLU A 12 -8.77 -19.54 -1.20
N GLN A 13 -7.62 -19.29 -0.55
CA GLN A 13 -7.37 -18.02 0.13
C GLN A 13 -7.40 -16.83 -0.84
N ARG A 14 -6.78 -16.98 -2.02
CA ARG A 14 -6.83 -15.96 -3.07
C ARG A 14 -8.27 -15.69 -3.49
N ASP A 15 -9.03 -16.72 -3.80
CA ASP A 15 -10.40 -16.57 -4.29
C ASP A 15 -11.27 -15.90 -3.23
N ARG A 16 -11.08 -16.27 -1.96
CA ARG A 16 -11.73 -15.59 -0.83
C ARG A 16 -11.37 -14.10 -0.74
N ILE A 17 -10.11 -13.74 -0.94
CA ILE A 17 -9.66 -12.33 -0.95
C ILE A 17 -10.31 -11.57 -2.11
N ILE A 18 -10.36 -12.17 -3.30
CA ILE A 18 -10.98 -11.55 -4.49
C ILE A 18 -12.46 -11.26 -4.23
N ASP A 19 -13.19 -12.22 -3.66
CA ASP A 19 -14.61 -12.07 -3.34
C ASP A 19 -14.85 -10.98 -2.30
N LEU A 20 -14.04 -10.93 -1.24
CA LEU A 20 -14.10 -9.86 -0.24
C LEU A 20 -13.83 -8.49 -0.86
N CYS A 21 -12.84 -8.36 -1.75
CA CYS A 21 -12.58 -7.11 -2.46
C CYS A 21 -13.79 -6.67 -3.29
N ARG A 22 -14.45 -7.60 -4.00
CA ARG A 22 -15.66 -7.31 -4.79
C ARG A 22 -16.84 -6.90 -3.91
N GLN A 23 -17.06 -7.61 -2.80
CA GLN A 23 -18.12 -7.29 -1.82
C GLN A 23 -17.90 -5.91 -1.19
N CYS A 24 -16.64 -5.53 -0.97
CA CYS A 24 -16.25 -4.20 -0.48
C CYS A 24 -16.19 -3.14 -1.59
N HIS A 25 -16.77 -3.40 -2.77
CA HIS A 25 -16.83 -2.49 -3.91
C HIS A 25 -15.47 -2.00 -4.43
N ALA A 26 -14.44 -2.85 -4.39
CA ALA A 26 -13.17 -2.55 -5.05
C ALA A 26 -13.40 -2.23 -6.54
N ARG A 27 -12.85 -1.11 -7.01
CA ARG A 27 -13.01 -0.65 -8.40
C ARG A 27 -12.43 -1.63 -9.42
N GLU A 28 -11.32 -2.28 -9.07
CA GLU A 28 -10.64 -3.29 -9.90
C GLU A 28 -9.95 -4.31 -9.00
N VAL A 29 -9.97 -5.58 -9.41
CA VAL A 29 -9.17 -6.65 -8.80
C VAL A 29 -8.48 -7.40 -9.93
N ARG A 30 -7.14 -7.42 -9.93
CA ARG A 30 -6.33 -8.01 -11.00
C ARG A 30 -5.44 -9.12 -10.47
N GLN A 31 -5.63 -10.32 -11.02
CA GLN A 31 -4.76 -11.46 -10.80
C GLN A 31 -3.75 -11.58 -11.96
N ALA A 32 -2.49 -11.89 -11.65
CA ALA A 32 -1.52 -12.23 -12.68
C ALA A 32 -1.80 -13.64 -13.23
N ALA A 33 -1.98 -13.75 -14.54
CA ALA A 33 -2.13 -15.01 -15.27
C ALA A 33 -0.77 -15.59 -15.70
N THR A 34 0.28 -14.76 -15.78
CA THR A 34 1.62 -15.18 -16.21
C THR A 34 2.71 -14.77 -15.23
N ALA A 35 3.85 -15.46 -15.28
CA ALA A 35 5.03 -15.08 -14.49
C ALA A 35 5.50 -13.65 -14.79
N LYS A 36 5.38 -13.20 -16.05
CA LYS A 36 5.72 -11.83 -16.48
C LYS A 36 4.79 -10.80 -15.84
N GLU A 37 3.49 -11.04 -15.82
CA GLU A 37 2.53 -10.17 -15.14
C GLU A 37 2.77 -10.12 -13.64
N ARG A 38 3.06 -11.26 -13.02
CA ARG A 38 3.41 -11.34 -11.59
C ARG A 38 4.63 -10.48 -11.28
N GLN A 39 5.68 -10.58 -12.09
CA GLN A 39 6.88 -9.74 -11.97
C GLN A 39 6.55 -8.25 -12.12
N LEU A 40 5.64 -7.89 -13.04
CA LEU A 40 5.22 -6.50 -13.24
C LEU A 40 4.49 -5.95 -12.01
N LEU A 41 3.54 -6.70 -11.43
CA LEU A 41 2.84 -6.31 -10.21
C LEU A 41 3.83 -6.12 -9.04
N TRP A 42 4.79 -7.04 -8.88
CA TRP A 42 5.84 -6.92 -7.87
C TRP A 42 6.75 -5.71 -8.10
N LYS A 43 7.10 -5.43 -9.36
CA LYS A 43 7.88 -4.24 -9.72
C LYS A 43 7.13 -2.98 -9.29
N CYS A 44 5.84 -2.86 -9.59
CA CYS A 44 5.01 -1.74 -9.14
C CYS A 44 5.03 -1.56 -7.62
N ARG A 45 4.83 -2.65 -6.84
CA ARG A 45 4.87 -2.60 -5.37
C ARG A 45 6.22 -2.15 -4.81
N LYS A 46 7.32 -2.58 -5.43
CA LYS A 46 8.69 -2.22 -5.00
C LYS A 46 9.09 -0.80 -5.41
N GLN A 47 8.52 -0.28 -6.49
CA GLN A 47 8.84 1.06 -7.01
C GLN A 47 8.02 2.19 -6.38
N ALA A 48 7.17 1.91 -5.38
CA ALA A 48 6.30 2.91 -4.77
C ALA A 48 7.07 4.12 -4.21
N PHE A 49 8.19 3.91 -3.49
CA PHE A 49 9.05 5.01 -3.02
C PHE A 49 9.78 5.73 -4.16
N GLY A 50 10.28 5.00 -5.15
CA GLY A 50 10.91 5.60 -6.34
C GLY A 50 9.92 6.48 -7.14
N ALA A 51 8.63 6.18 -7.09
CA ALA A 51 7.61 7.02 -7.68
C ALA A 51 7.41 8.35 -6.93
N MET A 52 7.68 8.41 -5.61
CA MET A 52 7.57 9.65 -4.82
C MET A 52 8.58 10.70 -5.27
N GLY A 53 9.80 10.30 -5.65
CA GLY A 53 10.80 11.20 -6.21
C GLY A 53 10.42 11.85 -7.55
N ARG A 54 9.31 11.43 -8.17
CA ARG A 54 8.74 12.12 -9.34
C ARG A 54 7.68 13.18 -8.96
N LEU A 55 7.22 13.19 -7.71
CA LEU A 55 6.18 14.10 -7.22
C LEU A 55 6.75 15.34 -6.51
N ALA A 56 7.95 15.21 -5.93
CA ALA A 56 8.66 16.28 -5.25
C ALA A 56 10.18 16.01 -5.29
N PRO A 57 11.01 17.06 -5.27
CA PRO A 57 12.47 16.94 -5.23
C PRO A 57 12.95 16.31 -3.91
N SER A 58 12.27 16.64 -2.80
CA SER A 58 12.61 16.19 -1.46
C SER A 58 11.39 15.57 -0.77
N TYR A 59 11.64 14.55 0.04
CA TYR A 59 10.61 13.94 0.87
C TYR A 59 11.17 13.36 2.16
N CYS A 60 10.32 13.30 3.19
CA CYS A 60 10.62 12.70 4.47
C CYS A 60 9.63 11.57 4.75
N THR A 61 10.15 10.35 4.86
CA THR A 61 9.36 9.16 5.17
C THR A 61 9.27 8.99 6.68
N GLN A 62 8.05 8.89 7.19
CA GLN A 62 7.78 8.48 8.55
C GLN A 62 7.51 6.97 8.59
N ASP A 63 7.77 6.35 9.72
CA ASP A 63 7.53 4.93 9.95
C ASP A 63 6.79 4.76 11.28
N GLY A 64 5.61 4.15 11.22
CA GLY A 64 4.77 3.96 12.39
C GLY A 64 3.90 2.72 12.29
N VAL A 65 3.52 2.15 13.43
CA VAL A 65 2.62 0.99 13.49
C VAL A 65 1.38 1.39 14.27
N VAL A 66 0.21 1.07 13.71
CA VAL A 66 -1.08 1.26 14.37
C VAL A 66 -1.87 -0.06 14.38
N PRO A 67 -2.82 -0.25 15.30
CA PRO A 67 -3.75 -1.36 15.20
C PRO A 67 -4.46 -1.34 13.83
N ARG A 68 -4.57 -2.50 13.17
CA ARG A 68 -5.16 -2.61 11.81
C ARG A 68 -6.57 -2.01 11.72
N THR A 69 -7.35 -2.16 12.79
CA THR A 69 -8.71 -1.60 12.91
C THR A 69 -8.74 -0.08 12.97
N LYS A 70 -7.59 0.57 13.22
CA LYS A 70 -7.41 2.02 13.26
C LYS A 70 -6.81 2.59 11.98
N LEU A 71 -6.48 1.77 10.98
CA LEU A 71 -5.96 2.26 9.68
C LEU A 71 -6.88 3.33 9.06
N PRO A 72 -8.21 3.14 8.93
CA PRO A 72 -9.07 4.19 8.37
C PRO A 72 -9.04 5.50 9.18
N HIS A 73 -8.89 5.40 10.51
CA HIS A 73 -8.82 6.58 11.37
C HIS A 73 -7.51 7.34 11.17
N ILE A 74 -6.36 6.65 11.18
CA ILE A 74 -5.07 7.33 11.02
C ILE A 74 -4.94 7.98 9.64
N LEU A 75 -5.51 7.39 8.58
CA LEU A 75 -5.55 8.02 7.25
C LEU A 75 -6.29 9.35 7.25
N ARG A 76 -7.43 9.44 7.94
CA ARG A 76 -8.19 10.69 8.08
C ARG A 76 -7.42 11.74 8.88
N VAL A 77 -6.70 11.32 9.93
CA VAL A 77 -5.83 12.20 10.72
C VAL A 77 -4.69 12.74 9.85
N ILE A 78 -4.00 11.87 9.09
CA ILE A 78 -2.92 12.27 8.18
C ILE A 78 -3.44 13.26 7.12
N GLN A 79 -4.61 12.99 6.54
CA GLN A 79 -5.24 13.88 5.57
C GLN A 79 -5.60 15.24 6.19
N SER A 80 -6.08 15.25 7.43
CA SER A 80 -6.39 16.48 8.16
C SER A 80 -5.15 17.30 8.50
N ILE A 81 -4.05 16.63 8.85
CA ILE A 81 -2.73 17.26 9.07
C ILE A 81 -2.19 17.84 7.77
N SER A 82 -2.27 17.08 6.66
CA SER A 82 -1.89 17.53 5.32
C SER A 82 -2.60 18.84 4.96
N ALA A 83 -3.92 18.91 5.16
CA ALA A 83 -4.71 20.12 4.90
C ALA A 83 -4.40 21.26 5.88
N LYS A 84 -4.22 20.97 7.17
CA LYS A 84 -3.96 21.98 8.20
C LYS A 84 -2.66 22.75 7.97
N TYR A 85 -1.62 22.06 7.52
CA TYR A 85 -0.29 22.63 7.33
C TYR A 85 0.06 22.93 5.88
N ASP A 86 -0.88 22.67 4.95
CA ASP A 86 -0.66 22.79 3.50
C ASP A 86 0.57 22.03 3.00
N ILE A 87 0.76 20.81 3.51
CA ILE A 87 1.87 19.91 3.13
C ILE A 87 1.28 18.69 2.44
N ARG A 88 1.80 18.34 1.26
CA ARG A 88 1.39 17.12 0.55
C ARG A 88 1.94 15.90 1.28
N ILE A 89 1.06 14.98 1.70
CA ILE A 89 1.45 13.73 2.36
C ILE A 89 0.94 12.55 1.54
N ALA A 90 1.86 11.81 0.92
CA ALA A 90 1.56 10.53 0.31
C ALA A 90 1.60 9.42 1.37
N ASN A 91 1.02 8.25 1.07
CA ASN A 91 1.10 7.13 1.99
C ASN A 91 1.36 5.80 1.29
N ILE A 92 2.21 4.99 1.92
CA ILE A 92 2.47 3.58 1.57
C ILE A 92 2.25 2.74 2.82
N PHE A 93 1.75 1.50 2.66
CA PHE A 93 1.40 0.65 3.79
C PHE A 93 1.89 -0.79 3.64
N HIS A 94 2.15 -1.37 4.80
CA HIS A 94 1.99 -2.78 5.06
C HIS A 94 0.66 -2.96 5.82
N ALA A 95 -0.46 -2.81 5.10
CA ALA A 95 -1.78 -2.79 5.74
C ALA A 95 -2.11 -4.08 6.52
N GLY A 96 -1.48 -5.21 6.17
CA GLY A 96 -1.68 -6.51 6.82
C GLY A 96 -1.16 -6.60 8.25
N ASP A 97 -0.16 -5.79 8.62
CA ASP A 97 0.42 -5.71 9.97
C ASP A 97 0.19 -4.34 10.64
N GLY A 98 -0.37 -3.36 9.90
CA GLY A 98 -0.71 -2.04 10.43
C GLY A 98 0.44 -1.04 10.36
N ASN A 99 1.55 -1.40 9.71
CA ASN A 99 2.66 -0.49 9.48
C ASN A 99 2.36 0.50 8.33
N ILE A 100 2.55 1.78 8.62
CA ILE A 100 2.20 2.92 7.77
C ILE A 100 3.44 3.77 7.52
N HIS A 101 3.54 4.30 6.31
CA HIS A 101 4.58 5.25 5.93
C HIS A 101 3.96 6.52 5.35
N PRO A 102 3.62 7.51 6.20
CA PRO A 102 3.33 8.87 5.75
C PRO A 102 4.60 9.47 5.14
N ILE A 103 4.51 9.98 3.92
CA ILE A 103 5.63 10.52 3.15
C ILE A 103 5.34 11.99 2.90
N LEU A 104 6.01 12.86 3.65
CA LEU A 104 5.87 14.31 3.53
C LEU A 104 6.67 14.75 2.32
N LEU A 105 6.02 15.41 1.36
CA LEU A 105 6.62 15.91 0.13
C LEU A 105 6.83 17.42 0.27
N PHE A 106 8.03 17.90 -0.02
CA PHE A 106 8.37 19.32 0.12
C PHE A 106 9.45 19.75 -0.88
N ASP A 107 9.55 21.06 -1.05
CA ASP A 107 10.61 21.73 -1.80
C ASP A 107 11.69 22.21 -0.81
N GLU A 108 12.95 22.30 -1.26
CA GLU A 108 14.06 22.82 -0.44
C GLU A 108 13.88 24.29 -0.05
#